data_AF-A0A8A2HF32-F1
#
_entry.id   AF-A0A8A2HF32-F1
#
_cell.length_a   1.000
_cell.length_b   1.000
_cell.length_c   1.000
_cell.angle_alpha   90.00
_cell.angle_beta   90.00
_cell.angle_gamma   90.00
#
_symmetry.space_group_name_H-M   'P 1'
#
loop_
_entity.id
_entity.type
_entity.pdbx_description
1 polymer ?
#
loop_
_entity_poly.entity_id
_entity_poly.type
_entity_poly.pdbx_seq_one_letter_code
_entity_poly.pdbx_strand_id
1 'polypeptide(L)'
;EADYELTAIRMIAKIPTIAAMSYKYSIGQPFVYPDNSLDFTENFLHMMFATPCEKYKVNPVIKNALNKIFILHADHEQNASTSTVRIAGSSGANPFACISTGIASLWGPAHGGA
;
A
#
# COMPACT_ATOMS: atom_id res chain seq x y z
N GLU A 1 6.36 16.03 16.57
CA GLU A 1 5.01 15.46 16.42
C GLU A 1 4.47 15.67 15.00
N ALA A 2 4.35 16.92 14.52
CA ALA A 2 3.90 17.25 13.16
C ALA A 2 4.68 16.55 12.01
N ASP A 3 5.99 16.28 12.20
CA ASP A 3 6.81 15.60 11.19
C ASP A 3 6.46 14.10 11.04
N TYR A 4 6.06 13.44 12.14
CA TYR A 4 5.66 12.03 12.12
C TYR A 4 4.29 11.85 11.50
N GLU A 5 3.35 12.75 11.77
CA GLU A 5 2.03 12.73 11.14
C GLU A 5 2.13 12.92 9.63
N LEU A 6 2.90 13.91 9.18
CA LEU A 6 3.15 14.12 7.75
C LEU A 6 3.82 12.90 7.10
N THR A 7 4.75 12.26 7.80
CA THR A 7 5.42 11.05 7.35
C THR A 7 4.46 9.87 7.22
N ALA A 8 3.55 9.69 8.18
CA ALA A 8 2.50 8.67 8.11
C ALA A 8 1.56 8.91 6.92
N ILE A 9 1.09 10.16 6.73
CA ILE A 9 0.25 10.56 5.58
C ILE A 9 0.96 10.23 4.27
N ARG A 10 2.24 10.58 4.15
CA ARG A 10 3.05 10.29 2.96
C ARG A 10 3.18 8.80 2.69
N MET A 11 3.37 7.97 3.71
CA MET A 11 3.45 6.52 3.54
C MET A 11 2.12 5.93 3.10
N ILE A 12 1.03 6.22 3.81
CA ILE A 12 -0.31 5.71 3.48
C ILE A 12 -0.71 6.12 2.05
N ALA A 13 -0.42 7.36 1.65
CA ALA A 13 -0.73 7.85 0.31
C ALA A 13 0.13 7.21 -0.80
N LYS A 14 1.40 6.90 -0.54
CA LYS A 14 2.36 6.48 -1.58
C LYS A 14 2.50 4.97 -1.74
N ILE A 15 2.24 4.18 -0.69
CA ILE A 15 2.34 2.71 -0.76
C ILE A 15 1.44 2.12 -1.85
N PRO A 16 0.16 2.52 -2.01
CA PRO A 16 -0.69 2.01 -3.09
C PRO A 16 -0.13 2.32 -4.49
N THR A 17 0.44 3.51 -4.69
CA THR A 17 1.08 3.90 -5.96
C THR A 17 2.30 3.02 -6.26
N ILE A 18 3.16 2.75 -5.26
CA ILE A 18 4.33 1.88 -5.42
C ILE A 18 3.90 0.43 -5.72
N ALA A 19 2.88 -0.07 -5.02
CA ALA A 19 2.33 -1.40 -5.26
C ALA A 19 1.75 -1.53 -6.68
N ALA A 20 0.98 -0.54 -7.14
CA ALA A 20 0.43 -0.51 -8.48
C ALA A 20 1.52 -0.43 -9.57
N MET A 21 2.55 0.39 -9.36
CA MET A 21 3.71 0.45 -10.26
C MET A 21 4.45 -0.89 -10.29
N SER A 22 4.59 -1.59 -9.16
CA SER A 22 5.23 -2.91 -9.10
C SER A 22 4.45 -3.94 -9.93
N TYR A 23 3.11 -3.92 -9.83
CA TYR A 23 2.26 -4.76 -10.67
C TYR A 23 2.39 -4.42 -12.16
N LYS A 24 2.25 -3.14 -12.54
CA LYS A 24 2.40 -2.68 -13.93
C LYS A 24 3.75 -3.07 -14.52
N TYR A 25 4.82 -2.89 -13.75
CA TYR A 25 6.16 -3.29 -14.15
C TYR A 25 6.25 -4.80 -14.39
N SER A 26 5.68 -5.62 -13.50
CA SER A 26 5.72 -7.08 -13.61
C SER A 26 5.05 -7.64 -14.87
N ILE A 27 4.07 -6.91 -15.43
CA ILE A 27 3.34 -7.29 -16.65
C ILE A 27 3.74 -6.45 -17.88
N GLY A 28 4.79 -5.63 -17.79
CA GLY A 28 5.30 -4.83 -18.91
C GLY A 28 4.38 -3.70 -19.37
N GLN A 29 3.51 -3.19 -18.50
CA GLN A 29 2.58 -2.11 -18.81
C GLN A 29 3.09 -0.74 -18.30
N PRO A 30 2.68 0.37 -18.93
CA PRO A 30 3.04 1.71 -18.48
C PRO A 30 2.44 2.03 -17.10
N PHE A 31 3.15 2.86 -16.33
CA PHE A 31 2.64 3.36 -15.05
C PHE A 31 1.50 4.34 -15.25
N VAL A 32 0.48 4.18 -14.40
CA VAL A 32 -0.70 5.03 -14.36
C VAL A 32 -0.59 5.94 -13.14
N TYR A 33 -0.76 7.24 -13.35
CA TYR A 33 -0.73 8.24 -12.27
C TYR A 33 -2.04 8.23 -11.48
N PRO A 34 -2.02 8.68 -10.21
CA PRO A 34 -3.24 8.82 -9.44
C PRO A 34 -4.15 9.92 -10.00
N ASP A 35 -5.46 9.70 -9.91
CA ASP A 35 -6.50 10.68 -10.27
C ASP A 35 -7.11 11.30 -9.00
N ASN A 36 -7.05 12.63 -8.87
CA ASN A 36 -7.56 13.35 -7.69
C ASN A 36 -9.09 13.35 -7.58
N SER A 37 -9.82 12.95 -8.63
CA SER A 37 -11.28 12.81 -8.61
C SER A 37 -11.77 11.49 -8.02
N LEU A 38 -10.87 10.52 -7.83
CA LEU A 38 -11.15 9.19 -7.30
C LEU A 38 -10.84 9.10 -5.81
N ASP A 39 -11.60 8.29 -5.07
CA ASP A 39 -11.24 7.97 -3.69
C ASP A 39 -10.04 7.01 -3.59
N PHE A 40 -9.56 6.76 -2.37
CA PHE A 40 -8.36 5.95 -2.12
C PHE A 40 -8.40 4.57 -2.79
N THR A 41 -9.53 3.88 -2.71
CA THR A 41 -9.66 2.50 -3.22
C THR A 41 -9.87 2.49 -4.72
N GLU A 42 -10.70 3.41 -5.23
CA GLU A 42 -10.89 3.62 -6.66
C GLU A 42 -9.58 3.95 -7.37
N ASN A 43 -8.77 4.82 -6.76
CA ASN A 43 -7.51 5.26 -7.31
C ASN A 43 -6.50 4.12 -7.37
N PHE A 44 -6.45 3.25 -6.35
CA PHE A 44 -5.60 2.06 -6.39
C PHE A 44 -6.02 1.09 -7.52
N LEU A 45 -7.31 0.82 -7.69
CA LEU A 45 -7.81 -0.01 -8.80
C LEU A 45 -7.53 0.61 -10.16
N HIS A 46 -7.70 1.92 -10.28
CA HIS A 46 -7.36 2.68 -11.48
C HIS A 46 -5.87 2.52 -11.82
N MET A 47 -4.98 2.75 -10.87
CA MET A 47 -3.54 2.64 -11.10
C MET A 47 -3.10 1.21 -11.44
N MET A 48 -3.74 0.19 -10.87
CA MET A 48 -3.47 -1.23 -11.17
C MET A 48 -3.92 -1.62 -12.58
N PHE A 49 -5.14 -1.26 -12.99
CA PHE A 49 -5.81 -1.90 -14.12
C PHE A 49 -6.10 -1.01 -15.33
N ALA A 50 -6.02 0.32 -15.19
CA ALA A 50 -6.20 1.20 -16.34
C ALA A 50 -5.08 1.02 -17.37
N THR A 51 -5.39 1.23 -18.64
CA THR A 51 -4.40 1.29 -19.72
C THR A 51 -4.58 2.61 -20.49
N PRO A 52 -3.57 3.09 -21.22
CA PRO A 52 -3.72 4.29 -22.04
C PRO A 52 -4.72 4.12 -23.20
N CYS A 53 -5.13 2.90 -23.50
CA CYS A 53 -5.94 2.57 -24.66
C CYS A 53 -7.43 2.84 -24.44
N GLU A 54 -7.91 2.92 -23.20
CA GLU A 54 -9.32 3.12 -22.90
C GLU A 54 -9.55 3.78 -21.53
N LYS A 55 -10.73 4.39 -21.36
CA LYS A 55 -11.13 4.95 -20.06
C LYS A 55 -11.51 3.82 -19.11
N TYR A 56 -10.71 3.62 -18.08
CA TYR A 56 -11.01 2.68 -17.01
C TYR A 56 -12.22 3.13 -16.19
N LYS A 57 -13.19 2.24 -16.02
CA LYS A 57 -14.36 2.46 -15.15
C LYS A 57 -14.27 1.51 -13.97
N VAL A 58 -14.16 2.07 -12.77
CA VAL A 58 -14.11 1.27 -11.54
C VAL A 58 -15.45 0.56 -11.33
N ASN A 59 -15.41 -0.75 -11.12
CA ASN A 59 -16.60 -1.50 -10.74
C ASN A 59 -16.89 -1.25 -9.25
N PRO A 60 -18.08 -0.72 -8.87
CA PRO A 60 -18.39 -0.40 -7.48
C PRO A 60 -18.40 -1.63 -6.56
N VAL A 61 -18.71 -2.82 -7.09
CA VAL A 61 -18.67 -4.07 -6.32
C VAL A 61 -17.23 -4.41 -5.92
N ILE A 62 -16.29 -4.32 -6.87
CA ILE A 62 -14.88 -4.61 -6.64
C ILE A 62 -14.25 -3.56 -5.71
N LYS A 63 -14.56 -2.27 -5.92
CA LYS A 63 -14.18 -1.19 -5.01
C LYS A 63 -14.60 -1.49 -3.58
N ASN A 64 -15.88 -1.79 -3.36
CA ASN A 64 -16.40 -2.01 -2.02
C ASN A 64 -15.84 -3.28 -1.36
N ALA A 65 -15.55 -4.32 -2.15
CA ALA A 65 -14.88 -5.53 -1.67
C ALA A 65 -13.44 -5.21 -1.22
N LEU A 66 -12.68 -4.50 -2.06
CA LEU A 66 -11.29 -4.13 -1.75
C LEU A 66 -11.19 -3.19 -0.54
N ASN A 67 -12.10 -2.21 -0.42
CA ASN A 67 -12.12 -1.33 0.74
C ASN A 67 -12.31 -2.11 2.06
N LYS A 68 -13.16 -3.15 2.04
CA LYS A 68 -13.32 -4.06 3.19
C LYS A 68 -12.06 -4.86 3.45
N ILE A 69 -11.38 -5.35 2.40
CA ILE A 69 -10.09 -6.05 2.54
C ILE A 69 -9.07 -5.16 3.23
N PHE A 70 -8.93 -3.90 2.82
CA PHE A 70 -8.02 -2.96 3.46
C PHE A 70 -8.35 -2.71 4.93
N ILE A 71 -9.64 -2.52 5.27
CA ILE A 71 -10.05 -2.33 6.67
C ILE A 71 -9.73 -3.58 7.50
N LEU A 72 -10.02 -4.77 6.98
CA LEU A 72 -9.78 -6.04 7.70
C LEU A 72 -8.29 -6.35 7.90
N HIS A 73 -7.40 -5.79 7.07
CA HIS A 73 -5.95 -5.97 7.16
C HIS A 73 -5.24 -4.74 7.71
N ALA A 74 -5.97 -3.72 8.18
CA ALA A 74 -5.38 -2.44 8.57
C ALA A 74 -4.42 -2.57 9.76
N ASP A 75 -4.77 -3.41 10.74
CA ASP A 75 -3.92 -3.74 11.88
C ASP A 75 -4.27 -5.13 12.42
N HIS A 76 -3.29 -5.78 13.06
CA HIS A 76 -3.49 -7.06 13.74
C HIS A 76 -2.53 -7.18 14.94
N GLU A 77 -2.53 -6.15 15.79
CA GLU A 77 -1.78 -6.06 17.05
C GLU A 77 -0.26 -6.33 16.88
N GLN A 78 0.36 -7.07 17.81
CA GLN A 78 1.80 -7.36 17.82
C GLN A 78 2.13 -8.62 17.03
N ASN A 79 1.90 -8.60 15.71
CA ASN A 79 2.36 -9.64 14.80
C ASN A 79 3.85 -9.45 14.41
N ALA A 80 4.43 -10.44 13.74
CA ALA A 80 5.85 -10.45 13.37
C ALA A 80 6.31 -9.17 12.63
N SER A 81 5.55 -8.71 11.63
CA SER A 81 5.89 -7.49 10.90
C SER A 81 5.75 -6.23 11.75
N THR A 82 4.66 -6.08 12.52
CA THR A 82 4.46 -4.92 13.40
C THR A 82 5.54 -4.83 14.47
N SER A 83 5.88 -5.95 15.11
CA SER A 83 6.97 -5.99 16.10
C SER A 83 8.33 -5.66 15.48
N THR A 84 8.60 -6.12 14.26
CA THR A 84 9.84 -5.79 13.54
C THR A 84 9.97 -4.29 13.28
N VAL A 85 8.90 -3.62 12.84
CA VAL A 85 8.87 -2.15 12.68
C VAL A 85 9.19 -1.44 13.99
N ARG A 86 8.61 -1.89 15.11
CA ARG A 86 8.84 -1.30 16.43
C ARG A 86 10.28 -1.48 16.90
N ILE A 87 10.86 -2.66 16.70
CA ILE A 87 12.25 -2.95 17.05
C ILE A 87 13.21 -2.10 16.21
N ALA A 88 12.97 -1.98 14.90
CA ALA A 88 13.78 -1.09 14.05
C ALA A 88 13.66 0.38 14.49
N GLY A 89 12.44 0.82 14.84
CA GLY A 89 12.19 2.18 15.31
C GLY A 89 12.84 2.52 16.65
N SER A 90 13.12 1.54 17.52
CA SER A 90 13.65 1.80 18.87
C SER A 90 15.06 2.39 18.87
N SER A 91 15.81 2.26 17.77
CA SER A 91 17.12 2.90 17.61
C SER A 91 17.04 4.34 17.08
N GLY A 92 15.84 4.90 16.91
CA GLY A 92 15.64 6.20 16.25
C GLY A 92 15.80 6.15 14.73
N ALA A 93 15.62 4.98 14.12
CA ALA A 93 15.69 4.84 12.67
C ALA A 93 14.61 5.65 11.94
N ASN A 94 14.90 6.05 10.70
CA ASN A 94 13.95 6.77 9.86
C ASN A 94 12.66 5.94 9.68
N PRO A 95 11.45 6.51 9.87
CA PRO A 95 10.20 5.77 9.75
C PRO A 95 10.00 5.01 8.43
N PHE A 96 10.48 5.54 7.30
CA PHE A 96 10.43 4.83 6.02
C PHE A 96 11.31 3.57 6.02
N ALA A 97 12.48 3.63 6.68
CA ALA A 97 13.33 2.47 6.89
C ALA A 97 12.69 1.48 7.86
N CYS A 98 11.99 1.95 8.90
CA CYS A 98 11.25 1.06 9.79
C CYS A 98 10.17 0.28 9.03
N ILE A 99 9.38 0.94 8.18
CA ILE A 99 8.35 0.28 7.37
C ILE A 99 8.93 -0.74 6.39
N SER A 100 10.11 -0.48 5.79
CA SER A 100 10.74 -1.48 4.91
C SER A 100 11.09 -2.77 5.65
N THR A 101 11.46 -2.72 6.93
CA THR A 101 11.67 -3.93 7.74
C THR A 101 10.35 -4.70 8.00
N GLY A 102 9.25 -3.98 8.18
CA GLY A 102 7.91 -4.57 8.27
C GLY A 102 7.52 -5.31 6.99
N ILE A 103 7.76 -4.70 5.83
CA ILE A 103 7.53 -5.33 4.51
C ILE A 103 8.38 -6.60 4.36
N ALA A 104 9.66 -6.54 4.73
CA ALA A 104 10.56 -7.70 4.67
C ALA A 104 10.07 -8.85 5.55
N SER A 105 9.60 -8.56 6.77
CA SER A 105 9.02 -9.56 7.66
C SER A 105 7.69 -10.11 7.12
N LEU A 106 6.84 -9.26 6.53
CA LEU A 106 5.54 -9.65 5.95
C LEU A 106 5.71 -10.59 4.74
N TRP A 107 6.80 -10.46 3.98
CA TRP A 107 7.05 -11.31 2.81
C TRP A 107 7.31 -12.79 3.16
N GLY A 108 7.55 -13.13 4.43
CA GLY A 108 7.71 -14.52 4.86
C GLY A 108 6.45 -15.37 4.57
N PRO A 109 6.57 -16.56 3.95
CA PRO A 109 5.42 -17.42 3.65
C PRO A 109 4.58 -17.80 4.87
N ALA A 110 5.22 -17.89 6.04
CA ALA A 110 4.56 -18.19 7.31
C ALA A 110 3.87 -16.98 7.96
N HIS A 111 3.89 -15.80 7.32
CA HIS A 111 3.28 -14.59 7.82
C HIS A 111 2.33 -13.96 6.80
N GLY A 112 2.82 -13.23 5.80
CA GLY A 112 1.98 -12.52 4.83
C GLY A 112 1.72 -13.28 3.53
N GLY A 113 2.31 -14.46 3.35
CA GLY A 113 2.13 -15.31 2.17
C GLY A 113 1.05 -16.40 2.32
N ALA A 114 0.31 -16.39 3.43
CA ALA A 114 -0.75 -17.36 3.74
C ALA A 114 -2.06 -17.07 2.98
#